data_AF-A0A6A7YFW7-F1
#
_entry.id   AF-A0A6A7YFW7-F1
#
_cell.length_a   1.000
_cell.length_b   1.000
_cell.length_c   1.000
_cell.angle_alpha   90.00
_cell.angle_beta   90.00
_cell.angle_gamma   90.00
#
_symmetry.space_group_name_H-M   'P 1'
#
loop_
_entity.id
_entity.type
_entity.pdbx_description
1 polymer ?
#
loop_
_entity_poly.entity_id
_entity_poly.type
_entity_poly.pdbx_seq_one_letter_code
_entity_poly.pdbx_strand_id
1 'polypeptide(L)'
;MRRALLLALSLLAVPAVQAAELHPFQASYTADWKQLPMSGSAERSLVKNDNGTWTLNFKASMMIASLSESSTFAFKNDSLIPQSYRFERGGLGKAKNINLDFDWTTNMVTGTYNKDPVKVTLLSGMLDKSTYQLALQRDVVAGKKSMSYQVVDEDGVDTYDFRVIGPEVVETKAGKVDAIKVERVRDPTLDQNQNKRITEMWFAKSWDGLLVKLRQVEKDGKEYNIMLQDGTVDGKAVKGS
;
A
#
# COMPACT_ATOMS: atom_id res chain seq x y z
N MET A 1 -3.38 -66.73 18.00
CA MET A 1 -4.23 -65.58 17.63
C MET A 1 -3.36 -64.32 17.62
N ARG A 2 -2.80 -63.93 16.47
CA ARG A 2 -2.00 -62.69 16.32
C ARG A 2 -2.86 -61.67 15.60
N ARG A 3 -3.31 -60.64 16.32
CA ARG A 3 -4.08 -59.52 15.78
C ARG A 3 -3.11 -58.61 15.02
N ALA A 4 -3.22 -58.56 13.69
CA ALA A 4 -2.53 -57.57 12.88
C ALA A 4 -3.26 -56.23 13.03
N LEU A 5 -2.62 -55.24 13.63
CA LEU A 5 -3.09 -53.85 13.61
C LEU A 5 -2.76 -53.26 12.23
N LEU A 6 -3.79 -52.97 11.45
CA LEU A 6 -3.69 -52.12 10.25
C LEU A 6 -3.60 -50.66 10.73
N LEU A 7 -2.41 -50.06 10.63
CA LEU A 7 -2.23 -48.61 10.73
C LEU A 7 -2.74 -47.98 9.43
N ALA A 8 -3.92 -47.38 9.47
CA ALA A 8 -4.40 -46.51 8.41
C ALA A 8 -3.62 -45.19 8.49
N LEU A 9 -2.69 -44.99 7.55
CA LEU A 9 -1.98 -43.73 7.37
C LEU A 9 -2.93 -42.72 6.71
N SER A 10 -3.67 -41.95 7.51
CA SER A 10 -4.42 -40.80 7.01
C SER A 10 -3.42 -39.73 6.55
N LEU A 11 -3.23 -39.61 5.24
CA LEU A 11 -2.57 -38.44 4.65
C LEU A 11 -3.41 -37.21 5.01
N LEU A 12 -2.98 -36.47 6.02
CA LEU A 12 -3.37 -35.08 6.22
C LEU A 12 -2.89 -34.32 4.98
N ALA A 13 -3.79 -34.10 4.03
CA ALA A 13 -3.59 -33.12 2.99
C ALA A 13 -3.47 -31.76 3.69
N VAL A 14 -2.23 -31.35 3.97
CA VAL A 14 -1.95 -29.98 4.38
C VAL A 14 -2.46 -29.13 3.23
N PRO A 15 -3.45 -28.25 3.42
CA PRO A 15 -3.83 -27.33 2.37
C PRO A 15 -2.56 -26.55 2.02
N ALA A 16 -2.06 -26.74 0.80
CA ALA A 16 -1.03 -25.89 0.28
C ALA A 16 -1.61 -24.48 0.34
N VAL A 17 -1.12 -23.66 1.27
CA VAL A 17 -1.40 -22.24 1.27
C VAL A 17 -0.77 -21.74 -0.01
N GLN A 18 -1.58 -21.65 -1.07
CA GLN A 18 -1.14 -21.14 -2.34
C GLN A 18 -0.70 -19.71 -2.09
N ALA A 19 0.60 -19.45 -2.21
CA ALA A 19 1.16 -18.12 -2.07
C ALA A 19 0.36 -17.20 -3.00
N ALA A 20 -0.23 -16.14 -2.45
CA ALA A 20 -1.13 -15.30 -3.20
C ALA A 20 -0.31 -14.56 -4.26
N GLU A 21 -0.55 -14.92 -5.52
CA GLU A 21 0.18 -14.38 -6.67
C GLU A 21 -0.03 -12.88 -6.75
N LEU A 22 1.04 -12.18 -7.14
CA LEU A 22 0.99 -10.74 -7.33
C LEU A 22 0.68 -10.45 -8.80
N HIS A 23 -0.42 -9.74 -9.06
CA HIS A 23 -0.84 -9.39 -10.41
C HIS A 23 -0.51 -7.94 -10.75
N PRO A 24 -0.11 -7.65 -12.00
CA PRO A 24 0.07 -6.28 -12.45
C PRO A 24 -1.27 -5.55 -12.49
N PHE A 25 -1.23 -4.25 -12.22
CA PHE A 25 -2.40 -3.39 -12.34
C PHE A 25 -2.04 -1.99 -12.80
N GLN A 26 -3.03 -1.30 -13.33
CA GLN A 26 -3.00 0.14 -13.60
C GLN A 26 -4.32 0.72 -13.11
N ALA A 27 -4.30 1.83 -12.41
CA ALA A 27 -5.50 2.53 -11.98
C ALA A 27 -5.33 4.04 -12.13
N SER A 28 -6.39 4.70 -12.57
CA SER A 28 -6.50 6.15 -12.59
C SER A 28 -7.53 6.59 -11.56
N TYR A 29 -7.33 7.77 -11.00
CA TYR A 29 -8.15 8.31 -9.93
C TYR A 29 -8.47 9.77 -10.19
N THR A 30 -9.69 10.17 -9.83
CA THR A 30 -9.97 11.58 -9.59
C THR A 30 -9.32 11.98 -8.26
N ALA A 31 -8.68 13.14 -8.21
CA ALA A 31 -8.20 13.74 -6.97
C ALA A 31 -9.02 14.98 -6.64
N ASP A 32 -9.72 14.95 -5.52
CA ASP A 32 -10.53 16.05 -5.01
C ASP A 32 -9.87 16.62 -3.74
N TRP A 33 -9.69 17.93 -3.73
CA TRP A 33 -9.35 18.68 -2.53
C TRP A 33 -10.55 19.55 -2.14
N LYS A 34 -11.32 19.11 -1.13
CA LYS A 34 -12.62 19.71 -0.78
C LYS A 34 -12.60 21.22 -0.55
N GLN A 35 -11.46 21.78 -0.15
CA GLN A 35 -11.32 23.21 0.16
C GLN A 35 -11.00 24.08 -1.07
N LEU A 36 -10.75 23.52 -2.26
CA LEU A 36 -10.51 24.27 -3.50
C LEU A 36 -11.30 23.68 -4.67
N PRO A 37 -11.84 24.50 -5.60
CA PRO A 37 -12.53 24.02 -6.79
C PRO A 37 -11.54 23.53 -7.87
N MET A 38 -10.57 22.70 -7.47
CA MET A 38 -9.47 22.22 -8.29
C MET A 38 -9.53 20.71 -8.36
N SER A 39 -9.76 20.17 -9.56
CA SER A 39 -9.67 18.74 -9.81
C SER A 39 -8.24 18.37 -10.22
N GLY A 40 -7.74 17.29 -9.65
CA GLY A 40 -6.49 16.66 -10.05
C GLY A 40 -6.73 15.27 -10.62
N SER A 41 -5.66 14.68 -11.13
CA SER A 41 -5.61 13.27 -11.50
C SER A 41 -4.53 12.57 -10.69
N ALA A 42 -4.73 11.29 -10.44
CA ALA A 42 -3.66 10.43 -9.98
C ALA A 42 -3.68 9.11 -10.73
N GLU A 43 -2.51 8.49 -10.84
CA GLU A 43 -2.28 7.20 -11.47
C GLU A 43 -1.48 6.33 -10.53
N ARG A 44 -1.81 5.04 -10.47
CA ARG A 44 -1.06 4.04 -9.72
C ARG A 44 -0.87 2.82 -10.60
N SER A 45 0.33 2.24 -10.57
CA SER A 45 0.61 1.03 -11.34
C SER A 45 1.55 0.08 -10.63
N LEU A 46 1.36 -1.21 -10.87
CA LEU A 46 2.24 -2.27 -10.44
C LEU A 46 2.67 -3.07 -11.66
N VAL A 47 3.97 -3.11 -11.90
CA VAL A 47 4.56 -3.72 -13.11
C VAL A 47 5.60 -4.73 -12.69
N LYS A 48 5.60 -5.90 -13.34
CA LYS A 48 6.67 -6.91 -13.22
C LYS A 48 7.77 -6.57 -14.22
N ASN A 49 9.00 -6.48 -13.74
CA ASN A 49 10.18 -6.16 -14.55
C ASN A 49 10.81 -7.45 -15.12
N ASP A 50 11.57 -7.32 -16.20
CA ASP A 50 12.24 -8.45 -16.87
C ASP A 50 13.24 -9.20 -15.98
N ASN A 51 13.84 -8.50 -15.01
CA ASN A 51 14.76 -9.08 -14.02
C ASN A 51 14.05 -9.78 -12.84
N GLY A 52 12.72 -9.89 -12.89
CA GLY A 52 11.90 -10.54 -11.87
C GLY A 52 11.54 -9.67 -10.66
N THR A 53 12.00 -8.42 -10.59
CA THR A 53 11.53 -7.47 -9.57
C THR A 53 10.20 -6.86 -10.00
N TRP A 54 9.59 -6.08 -9.10
CA TRP A 54 8.37 -5.35 -9.34
C TRP A 54 8.59 -3.86 -9.09
N THR A 55 7.88 -3.02 -9.83
CA THR A 55 7.86 -1.58 -9.63
C THR A 55 6.44 -1.12 -9.37
N LEU A 56 6.23 -0.50 -8.21
CA LEU A 56 5.00 0.18 -7.82
C LEU A 56 5.18 1.69 -8.01
N ASN A 57 4.41 2.28 -8.91
CA ASN A 57 4.43 3.71 -9.18
C ASN A 57 3.14 4.37 -8.68
N PHE A 58 3.27 5.62 -8.25
CA PHE A 58 2.17 6.53 -8.03
C PHE A 58 2.53 7.92 -8.55
N LYS A 59 1.61 8.55 -9.26
CA LYS A 59 1.74 9.93 -9.73
C LYS A 59 0.46 10.67 -9.42
N ALA A 60 0.56 11.89 -8.96
CA ALA A 60 -0.58 12.78 -8.81
C ALA A 60 -0.22 14.16 -9.34
N SER A 61 -1.16 14.79 -10.03
CA SER A 61 -0.98 16.12 -10.58
C SER A 61 -2.25 16.95 -10.40
N MET A 62 -2.04 18.19 -9.98
CA MET A 62 -2.98 19.29 -9.96
C MET A 62 -2.34 20.48 -10.68
N MET A 63 -3.12 21.50 -11.07
CA MET A 63 -2.63 22.63 -11.86
C MET A 63 -1.36 23.31 -11.29
N ILE A 64 -1.18 23.28 -9.96
CA ILE A 64 -0.11 23.99 -9.25
C ILE A 64 0.82 23.07 -8.46
N ALA A 65 0.62 21.76 -8.49
CA ALA A 65 1.37 20.81 -7.65
C ALA A 65 1.44 19.44 -8.30
N SER A 66 2.57 18.77 -8.11
CA SER A 66 2.78 17.41 -8.59
C SER A 66 3.45 16.56 -7.52
N LEU A 67 3.22 15.25 -7.61
CA LEU A 67 3.80 14.24 -6.76
C LEU A 67 4.09 13.01 -7.62
N SER A 68 5.27 12.44 -7.46
CA SER A 68 5.64 11.13 -8.00
C SER A 68 6.28 10.28 -6.92
N GLU A 69 6.00 8.99 -6.97
CA GLU A 69 6.48 7.99 -6.03
C GLU A 69 6.73 6.69 -6.79
N SER A 70 7.84 6.04 -6.52
CA SER A 70 8.24 4.78 -7.14
C SER A 70 8.96 3.91 -6.11
N SER A 71 8.50 2.68 -5.95
CA SER A 71 9.19 1.64 -5.19
C SER A 71 9.51 0.45 -6.09
N THR A 72 10.77 0.01 -6.09
CA THR A 72 11.20 -1.25 -6.70
C THR A 72 11.44 -2.26 -5.59
N PHE A 73 10.92 -3.47 -5.74
CA PHE A 73 11.01 -4.52 -4.73
C PHE A 73 11.06 -5.91 -5.37
N ALA A 74 11.64 -6.87 -4.66
CA ALA A 74 11.49 -8.28 -4.99
C ALA A 74 10.25 -8.85 -4.28
N PHE A 75 9.57 -9.80 -4.92
CA PHE A 75 8.48 -10.57 -4.31
C PHE A 75 8.91 -12.02 -4.20
N LYS A 76 9.12 -12.51 -2.97
CA LYS A 76 9.62 -13.86 -2.70
C LYS A 76 9.01 -14.41 -1.43
N ASN A 77 8.57 -15.67 -1.45
CA ASN A 77 7.97 -16.35 -0.28
C ASN A 77 6.85 -15.50 0.37
N ASP A 78 5.94 -14.97 -0.46
CA ASP A 78 4.84 -14.10 -0.04
C ASP A 78 5.25 -12.77 0.60
N SER A 79 6.55 -12.42 0.55
CA SER A 79 7.11 -11.22 1.19
C SER A 79 7.51 -10.18 0.15
N LEU A 80 7.16 -8.93 0.43
CA LEU A 80 7.64 -7.75 -0.28
C LEU A 80 9.00 -7.35 0.30
N ILE A 81 10.02 -7.31 -0.55
CA ILE A 81 11.40 -7.01 -0.16
C ILE A 81 11.82 -5.73 -0.91
N PRO A 82 11.60 -4.53 -0.32
CA PRO A 82 11.99 -3.26 -0.94
C PRO A 82 13.46 -3.24 -1.33
N GLN A 83 13.77 -2.65 -2.48
CA GLN A 83 15.14 -2.46 -2.96
C GLN A 83 15.47 -0.97 -3.08
N SER A 84 14.52 -0.18 -3.58
CA SER A 84 14.68 1.26 -3.67
C SER A 84 13.33 1.97 -3.58
N TYR A 85 13.31 3.13 -2.93
CA TYR A 85 12.18 4.03 -2.84
C TYR A 85 12.57 5.42 -3.30
N ARG A 86 11.76 6.02 -4.16
CA ARG A 86 11.95 7.37 -4.71
C ARG A 86 10.64 8.13 -4.58
N PHE A 87 10.72 9.35 -4.06
CA PHE A 87 9.57 10.22 -3.90
C PHE A 87 9.97 11.65 -4.25
N GLU A 88 9.12 12.32 -5.01
CA GLU A 88 9.26 13.74 -5.31
C GLU A 88 7.91 14.42 -5.25
N ARG A 89 7.85 15.57 -4.57
CA ARG A 89 6.69 16.47 -4.56
C ARG A 89 7.17 17.89 -4.82
N GLY A 90 6.57 18.52 -5.82
CA GLY A 90 6.87 19.89 -6.26
C GLY A 90 5.63 20.76 -6.41
N GLY A 91 5.84 22.02 -6.81
CA GLY A 91 4.79 23.03 -6.99
C GLY A 91 4.56 23.93 -5.78
N LEU A 92 3.34 24.49 -5.66
CA LEU A 92 2.97 25.41 -4.58
C LEU A 92 2.87 24.66 -3.23
N GLY A 93 3.96 24.68 -2.47
CA GLY A 93 4.07 24.07 -1.14
C GLY A 93 5.51 23.75 -0.78
N LYS A 94 5.73 23.10 0.36
CA LYS A 94 7.06 22.60 0.74
C LYS A 94 7.42 21.43 -0.18
N ALA A 95 8.38 21.69 -1.08
CA ALA A 95 9.01 20.67 -1.90
C ALA A 95 9.55 19.55 -1.02
N LYS A 96 9.48 18.33 -1.53
CA LYS A 96 9.93 17.15 -0.80
C LYS A 96 10.57 16.17 -1.77
N ASN A 97 11.78 15.71 -1.46
CA ASN A 97 12.46 14.68 -2.21
C ASN A 97 12.90 13.58 -1.24
N ILE A 98 12.74 12.31 -1.58
CA ILE A 98 13.20 11.18 -0.76
C ILE A 98 13.82 10.16 -1.69
N ASN A 99 15.03 9.70 -1.36
CA ASN A 99 15.69 8.58 -2.02
C ASN A 99 16.14 7.62 -0.93
N LEU A 100 15.69 6.36 -0.97
CA LEU A 100 16.13 5.32 -0.04
C LEU A 100 16.53 4.08 -0.82
N ASP A 101 17.65 3.48 -0.44
CA ASP A 101 18.16 2.23 -0.98
C ASP A 101 18.24 1.21 0.15
N PHE A 102 17.68 0.03 -0.08
CA PHE A 102 17.54 -1.05 0.89
C PHE A 102 18.57 -2.14 0.57
N ASP A 103 19.70 -2.10 1.26
CA ASP A 103 20.77 -3.07 1.08
C ASP A 103 20.62 -4.23 2.08
N TRP A 104 20.04 -5.32 1.60
CA TRP A 104 19.86 -6.56 2.35
C TRP A 104 21.14 -7.38 2.54
N THR A 105 22.23 -7.02 1.86
CA THR A 105 23.56 -7.63 2.06
C THR A 105 24.24 -7.02 3.28
N THR A 106 24.17 -5.69 3.41
CA THR A 106 24.74 -4.97 4.56
C THR A 106 23.73 -4.72 5.69
N ASN A 107 22.47 -5.11 5.50
CA ASN A 107 21.34 -4.87 6.39
C ASN A 107 21.19 -3.38 6.76
N MET A 108 21.30 -2.50 5.76
CA MET A 108 21.19 -1.06 5.95
C MET A 108 20.25 -0.43 4.92
N VAL A 109 19.48 0.55 5.36
CA VAL A 109 18.80 1.50 4.49
C VAL A 109 19.60 2.79 4.47
N THR A 110 19.96 3.27 3.29
CA THR A 110 20.71 4.52 3.10
C THR A 110 20.01 5.43 2.11
N GLY A 111 20.28 6.73 2.18
CA GLY A 111 19.85 7.66 1.15
C GLY A 111 19.69 9.07 1.68
N THR A 112 18.65 9.77 1.24
CA THR A 112 18.40 11.17 1.58
C THR A 112 16.92 11.45 1.79
N TYR A 113 16.62 12.24 2.80
CA TYR A 113 15.36 12.94 2.94
C TYR A 113 15.60 14.43 2.71
N ASN A 114 15.09 14.94 1.59
CA ASN A 114 15.52 16.19 0.96
C ASN A 114 17.03 16.22 0.73
N LYS A 115 17.79 16.79 1.67
CA LYS A 115 19.26 16.86 1.63
C LYS A 115 19.89 16.17 2.83
N ASP A 116 19.09 15.76 3.81
CA ASP A 116 19.57 15.17 5.04
C ASP A 116 19.81 13.67 4.81
N PRO A 117 20.99 13.15 5.17
CA PRO A 117 21.31 11.75 4.95
C PRO A 117 20.47 10.85 5.85
N VAL A 118 19.99 9.74 5.29
CA VAL A 118 19.30 8.67 6.01
C VAL A 118 20.25 7.48 6.15
N LYS A 119 20.32 6.93 7.36
CA LYS A 119 21.00 5.66 7.64
C LYS A 119 20.26 4.92 8.75
N VAL A 120 19.67 3.78 8.41
CA VAL A 120 18.81 3.01 9.31
C VAL A 120 19.17 1.53 9.22
N THR A 121 19.18 0.82 10.34
CA THR A 121 19.33 -0.64 10.34
C THR A 121 18.14 -1.28 9.66
N LEU A 122 18.40 -2.11 8.64
CA LEU A 122 17.37 -2.83 7.91
C LEU A 122 17.09 -4.16 8.60
N LEU A 123 15.88 -4.29 9.13
CA LEU A 123 15.37 -5.52 9.74
C LEU A 123 14.42 -6.23 8.78
N SER A 124 14.31 -7.55 8.95
CA SER A 124 13.38 -8.37 8.17
C SER A 124 11.95 -7.85 8.27
N GLY A 125 11.27 -7.75 7.13
CA GLY A 125 9.87 -7.30 7.04
C GLY A 125 9.67 -5.78 7.08
N MET A 126 10.74 -4.98 7.13
CA MET A 126 10.64 -3.54 6.97
C MET A 126 10.23 -3.16 5.54
N LEU A 127 9.36 -2.17 5.44
CA LEU A 127 8.76 -1.69 4.19
C LEU A 127 9.08 -0.21 3.96
N ASP A 128 8.91 0.24 2.72
CA ASP A 128 8.87 1.66 2.39
C ASP A 128 7.42 2.19 2.36
N LYS A 129 7.28 3.50 2.11
CA LYS A 129 5.99 4.21 2.12
C LYS A 129 5.02 3.79 1.01
N SER A 130 5.48 3.04 0.01
CA SER A 130 4.64 2.46 -1.05
C SER A 130 4.34 0.99 -0.82
N THR A 131 5.36 0.20 -0.46
CA THR A 131 5.25 -1.26 -0.28
C THR A 131 4.41 -1.64 0.93
N TYR A 132 4.34 -0.83 2.00
CA TYR A 132 3.37 -1.09 3.08
C TYR A 132 1.93 -1.05 2.58
N GLN A 133 1.61 -0.18 1.62
CA GLN A 133 0.25 -0.06 1.09
C GLN A 133 -0.11 -1.30 0.27
N LEU A 134 0.87 -1.86 -0.44
CA LEU A 134 0.68 -3.13 -1.16
C LEU A 134 0.57 -4.31 -0.19
N ALA A 135 1.39 -4.35 0.87
CA ALA A 135 1.23 -5.34 1.94
C ALA A 135 -0.16 -5.27 2.55
N LEU A 136 -0.64 -4.05 2.83
CA LEU A 136 -1.96 -3.80 3.37
C LEU A 136 -3.08 -4.30 2.45
N GLN A 137 -3.01 -3.99 1.15
CA GLN A 137 -3.93 -4.50 0.15
C GLN A 137 -4.00 -6.04 0.18
N ARG A 138 -2.84 -6.71 0.18
CA ARG A 138 -2.77 -8.18 0.21
C ARG A 138 -3.34 -8.76 1.50
N ASP A 139 -3.00 -8.16 2.63
CA ASP A 139 -3.47 -8.60 3.95
C ASP A 139 -4.98 -8.47 4.12
N VAL A 140 -5.58 -7.44 3.51
CA VAL A 140 -7.04 -7.26 3.47
C VAL A 140 -7.69 -8.36 2.64
N VAL A 141 -7.14 -8.69 1.47
CA VAL A 141 -7.62 -9.79 0.62
C VAL A 141 -7.48 -11.14 1.32
N ALA A 142 -6.39 -11.33 2.08
CA ALA A 142 -6.19 -12.50 2.93
C ALA A 142 -7.12 -12.54 4.16
N GLY A 143 -7.98 -11.54 4.35
CA GLY A 143 -9.01 -11.52 5.39
C GLY A 143 -8.50 -11.09 6.77
N LYS A 144 -7.26 -10.58 6.88
CA LYS A 144 -6.73 -10.05 8.15
C LYS A 144 -7.61 -8.89 8.64
N LYS A 145 -7.70 -8.75 9.97
CA LYS A 145 -8.56 -7.74 10.64
C LYS A 145 -7.78 -6.60 11.27
N SER A 146 -6.53 -6.86 11.67
CA SER A 146 -5.60 -5.88 12.18
C SER A 146 -4.22 -6.16 11.60
N MET A 147 -3.48 -5.11 11.28
CA MET A 147 -2.19 -5.19 10.60
C MET A 147 -1.25 -4.13 11.16
N SER A 148 0.04 -4.44 11.24
CA SER A 148 1.08 -3.55 11.74
C SER A 148 2.31 -3.70 10.86
N TYR A 149 2.90 -2.58 10.44
CA TYR A 149 4.05 -2.56 9.55
C TYR A 149 5.16 -1.65 10.08
N GLN A 150 6.40 -2.12 10.03
CA GLN A 150 7.58 -1.29 10.25
C GLN A 150 7.91 -0.58 8.93
N VAL A 151 7.81 0.75 8.90
CA VAL A 151 7.97 1.55 7.70
C VAL A 151 9.14 2.52 7.88
N VAL A 152 10.07 2.54 6.92
CA VAL A 152 11.15 3.53 6.94
C VAL A 152 10.59 4.93 6.72
N ASP A 153 10.94 5.84 7.62
CA ASP A 153 10.51 7.24 7.60
C ASP A 153 11.72 8.19 7.79
N GLU A 154 11.46 9.51 7.83
CA GLU A 154 12.45 10.59 7.97
C GLU A 154 13.35 10.39 9.19
N ASP A 155 12.75 10.03 10.33
CA ASP A 155 13.44 9.91 11.63
C ASP A 155 13.87 8.46 11.96
N GLY A 156 13.84 7.56 10.96
CA GLY A 156 14.23 6.15 11.13
C GLY A 156 13.14 5.17 10.71
N VAL A 157 12.47 4.57 11.69
CA VAL A 157 11.41 3.57 11.48
C VAL A 157 10.19 3.96 12.28
N ASP A 158 9.03 3.99 11.63
CA ASP A 158 7.74 4.21 12.27
C ASP A 158 6.86 2.96 12.15
N THR A 159 5.94 2.77 13.09
CA THR A 159 5.00 1.66 13.10
C THR A 159 3.65 2.12 12.58
N TYR A 160 3.18 1.52 11.50
CA TYR A 160 1.90 1.86 10.89
C TYR A 160 0.88 0.76 11.22
N ASP A 161 -0.02 1.06 12.15
CA ASP A 161 -1.10 0.16 12.54
C ASP A 161 -2.38 0.43 11.77
N PHE A 162 -3.10 -0.63 11.44
CA PHE A 162 -4.35 -0.59 10.69
C PHE A 162 -5.37 -1.54 11.28
N ARG A 163 -6.66 -1.19 11.13
CA ARG A 163 -7.77 -2.08 11.43
C ARG A 163 -8.82 -2.06 10.33
N VAL A 164 -9.42 -3.23 10.08
CA VAL A 164 -10.58 -3.36 9.21
C VAL A 164 -11.81 -2.83 9.93
N ILE A 165 -12.52 -1.92 9.27
CA ILE A 165 -13.79 -1.38 9.75
C ILE A 165 -14.95 -2.26 9.29
N GLY A 166 -14.93 -2.69 8.03
CA GLY A 166 -15.96 -3.59 7.50
C GLY A 166 -16.18 -3.43 6.00
N PRO A 167 -17.13 -4.20 5.44
CA PRO A 167 -17.52 -4.07 4.04
C PRO A 167 -18.32 -2.79 3.78
N GLU A 168 -18.11 -2.16 2.63
CA GLU A 168 -18.85 -0.98 2.16
C GLU A 168 -18.95 -1.02 0.63
N VAL A 169 -20.08 -0.57 0.07
CA VAL A 169 -20.23 -0.36 -1.37
C VAL A 169 -19.78 1.06 -1.69
N VAL A 170 -18.78 1.20 -2.57
CA VAL A 170 -18.22 2.49 -2.97
C VAL A 170 -18.70 2.85 -4.37
N GLU A 171 -19.32 4.03 -4.52
CA GLU A 171 -19.64 4.58 -5.83
C GLU A 171 -18.36 5.15 -6.46
N THR A 172 -18.05 4.71 -7.68
CA THR A 172 -16.88 5.15 -8.47
C THR A 172 -17.31 5.43 -9.91
N LYS A 173 -16.43 6.03 -10.73
CA LYS A 173 -16.73 6.18 -12.16
C LYS A 173 -16.68 4.84 -12.92
N ALA A 174 -16.03 3.83 -12.36
CA ALA A 174 -16.02 2.46 -12.88
C ALA A 174 -17.27 1.64 -12.48
N GLY A 175 -18.22 2.24 -11.75
CA GLY A 175 -19.42 1.59 -11.22
C GLY A 175 -19.41 1.47 -9.69
N LYS A 176 -20.38 0.73 -9.13
CA LYS A 176 -20.45 0.44 -7.69
C LYS A 176 -19.51 -0.70 -7.35
N VAL A 177 -18.59 -0.52 -6.41
CA VAL A 177 -17.60 -1.56 -6.07
C VAL A 177 -17.77 -1.98 -4.62
N ASP A 178 -17.99 -3.29 -4.42
CA ASP A 178 -17.90 -3.90 -3.10
C ASP A 178 -16.45 -3.86 -2.59
N ALA A 179 -16.23 -3.15 -1.49
CA ALA A 179 -14.91 -2.93 -0.90
C ALA A 179 -14.87 -3.28 0.59
N ILE A 180 -13.65 -3.39 1.13
CA ILE A 180 -13.37 -3.46 2.55
C ILE A 180 -12.74 -2.13 2.97
N LYS A 181 -13.40 -1.45 3.91
CA LYS A 181 -12.89 -0.23 4.54
C LYS A 181 -11.88 -0.58 5.63
N VAL A 182 -10.75 0.11 5.60
CA VAL A 182 -9.65 0.01 6.56
C VAL A 182 -9.27 1.42 6.99
N GLU A 183 -8.85 1.58 8.24
CA GLU A 183 -8.30 2.85 8.71
C GLU A 183 -6.94 2.68 9.38
N ARG A 184 -6.11 3.72 9.31
CA ARG A 184 -4.87 3.82 10.08
C ARG A 184 -5.22 4.13 11.53
N VAL A 185 -4.78 3.26 12.43
CA VAL A 185 -4.79 3.49 13.88
C VAL A 185 -3.54 4.28 14.24
N ARG A 186 -3.70 5.31 15.08
CA ARG A 186 -2.59 6.12 15.58
C ARG A 186 -2.44 5.88 17.08
N ASP A 187 -1.20 5.86 17.54
CA ASP A 187 -0.90 5.65 18.95
C ASP A 187 -1.47 6.82 19.77
N PRO A 188 -2.39 6.56 20.72
CA PRO A 188 -3.03 7.60 21.52
C PRO A 188 -2.05 8.37 22.41
N THR A 189 -0.84 7.85 22.63
CA THR A 189 0.23 8.49 23.41
C THR A 189 1.06 9.49 22.60
N LEU A 190 0.95 9.49 21.26
CA LEU A 190 1.55 10.51 20.41
C LEU A 190 0.88 11.86 20.64
N ASP A 191 1.58 12.95 20.26
CA ASP A 191 1.04 14.32 20.29
C ASP A 191 -0.41 14.34 19.79
N GLN A 192 -1.32 14.92 20.59
CA GLN A 192 -2.74 15.05 20.29
C GLN A 192 -2.99 15.66 18.89
N ASN A 193 -2.06 16.47 18.37
CA ASN A 193 -2.13 16.99 17.01
C ASN A 193 -1.84 15.95 15.92
N GLN A 194 -1.04 14.92 16.18
CA GLN A 194 -0.84 13.79 15.26
C GLN A 194 -2.07 12.88 15.24
N ASN A 195 -2.75 12.71 16.38
CA ASN A 195 -3.98 11.92 16.50
C ASN A 195 -5.19 12.51 15.77
N LYS A 196 -5.13 13.79 15.35
CA LYS A 196 -6.18 14.43 14.54
C LYS A 196 -6.20 13.98 13.08
N ARG A 197 -5.11 13.40 12.57
CA ARG A 197 -5.08 12.95 11.19
C ARG A 197 -5.98 11.73 11.03
N ILE A 198 -6.66 11.63 9.89
CA ILE A 198 -7.51 10.49 9.52
C ILE A 198 -6.99 9.93 8.20
N THR A 199 -6.90 8.61 8.10
CA THR A 199 -6.54 7.91 6.87
C THR A 199 -7.42 6.69 6.75
N GLU A 200 -8.31 6.69 5.76
CA GLU A 200 -9.25 5.61 5.47
C GLU A 200 -9.03 5.15 4.02
N MET A 201 -9.04 3.84 3.81
CA MET A 201 -8.80 3.19 2.52
C MET A 201 -9.89 2.15 2.27
N TRP A 202 -10.31 2.04 1.01
CA TRP A 202 -11.27 1.04 0.56
C TRP A 202 -10.63 0.17 -0.50
N PHE A 203 -10.56 -1.13 -0.24
CA PHE A 203 -9.95 -2.12 -1.12
C PHE A 203 -11.01 -3.02 -1.75
N ALA A 204 -11.03 -3.14 -3.08
CA ALA A 204 -12.03 -3.91 -3.82
C ALA A 204 -11.96 -5.42 -3.51
N LYS A 205 -13.10 -6.04 -3.21
CA LYS A 205 -13.17 -7.48 -2.93
C LYS A 205 -12.87 -8.36 -4.16
N SER A 206 -13.28 -7.90 -5.34
CA SER A 206 -13.24 -8.70 -6.58
C SER A 206 -12.09 -8.36 -7.53
N TRP A 207 -11.19 -7.46 -7.13
CA TRP A 207 -10.13 -6.92 -7.99
C TRP A 207 -8.78 -6.92 -7.26
N ASP A 208 -8.43 -8.07 -6.66
CA ASP A 208 -7.19 -8.29 -5.89
C ASP A 208 -6.90 -7.22 -4.82
N GLY A 209 -7.97 -6.68 -4.22
CA GLY A 209 -7.83 -5.63 -3.22
C GLY A 209 -7.43 -4.28 -3.80
N LEU A 210 -7.60 -4.02 -5.10
CA LEU A 210 -7.29 -2.71 -5.70
C LEU A 210 -7.89 -1.58 -4.84
N LEU A 211 -7.08 -0.57 -4.52
CA LEU A 211 -7.54 0.61 -3.80
C LEU A 211 -8.55 1.37 -4.68
N VAL A 212 -9.80 1.49 -4.22
CA VAL A 212 -10.87 2.18 -4.96
C VAL A 212 -11.21 3.56 -4.41
N LYS A 213 -10.85 3.82 -3.16
CA LYS A 213 -11.00 5.11 -2.51
C LYS A 213 -9.97 5.28 -1.41
N LEU A 214 -9.46 6.49 -1.26
CA LEU A 214 -8.67 6.93 -0.12
C LEU A 214 -9.24 8.26 0.36
N ARG A 215 -9.39 8.38 1.67
CA ARG A 215 -9.73 9.64 2.34
C ARG A 215 -8.65 9.97 3.35
N GLN A 216 -8.06 11.15 3.22
CA GLN A 216 -7.05 11.64 4.14
C GLN A 216 -7.44 13.01 4.67
N VAL A 217 -7.55 13.13 5.98
CA VAL A 217 -7.74 14.41 6.68
C VAL A 217 -6.45 14.73 7.41
N GLU A 218 -5.84 15.86 7.07
CA GLU A 218 -4.64 16.35 7.74
C GLU A 218 -4.96 17.02 9.07
N LYS A 219 -3.92 17.26 9.88
CA LYS A 219 -4.05 17.90 11.20
C LYS A 219 -4.66 19.30 11.16
N ASP A 220 -4.54 20.00 10.04
CA ASP A 220 -5.11 21.33 9.78
C ASP A 220 -6.53 21.28 9.18
N GLY A 221 -7.11 20.08 9.08
CA GLY A 221 -8.46 19.85 8.56
C GLY A 221 -8.55 19.78 7.03
N LYS A 222 -7.43 19.94 6.30
CA LYS A 222 -7.44 19.74 4.84
C LYS A 222 -7.79 18.30 4.52
N GLU A 223 -8.75 18.12 3.61
CA GLU A 223 -9.23 16.80 3.23
C GLU A 223 -8.91 16.53 1.76
N TYR A 224 -8.16 15.45 1.53
CA TYR A 224 -7.80 14.94 0.23
C TYR A 224 -8.51 13.60 0.01
N ASN A 225 -9.21 13.48 -1.12
CA ASN A 225 -9.87 12.25 -1.51
C ASN A 225 -9.36 11.83 -2.89
N ILE A 226 -9.02 10.55 -3.04
CA ILE A 226 -8.92 9.93 -4.35
C ILE A 226 -10.00 8.86 -4.50
N MET A 227 -10.56 8.75 -5.70
CA MET A 227 -11.62 7.82 -6.04
C MET A 227 -11.32 7.21 -7.40
N LEU A 228 -11.51 5.90 -7.52
CA LEU A 228 -11.24 5.17 -8.76
C LEU A 228 -12.04 5.78 -9.91
N GLN A 229 -11.32 6.09 -10.98
CA GLN A 229 -11.92 6.50 -12.23
C GLN A 229 -12.03 5.31 -13.18
N ASP A 230 -10.91 4.64 -13.45
CA ASP A 230 -10.82 3.43 -14.25
C ASP A 230 -9.55 2.65 -13.88
N GLY A 231 -9.41 1.43 -14.41
CA GLY A 231 -8.21 0.63 -14.19
C GLY A 231 -8.29 -0.77 -14.80
N THR A 232 -7.18 -1.48 -14.69
CA THR A 232 -7.04 -2.89 -15.06
C THR A 232 -6.32 -3.64 -13.96
N VAL A 233 -6.72 -4.90 -13.73
CA VAL A 233 -6.01 -5.86 -12.88
C VAL A 233 -5.81 -7.13 -13.72
N ASP A 234 -4.57 -7.58 -13.84
CA ASP A 234 -4.20 -8.73 -14.68
C ASP A 234 -4.76 -8.62 -16.12
N GLY A 235 -4.65 -7.42 -16.71
CA GLY A 235 -5.15 -7.13 -18.05
C GLY A 235 -6.68 -7.03 -18.19
N LYS A 236 -7.45 -7.28 -17.13
CA LYS A 236 -8.91 -7.17 -17.14
C LYS A 236 -9.36 -5.80 -16.66
N ALA A 237 -10.23 -5.15 -17.42
CA ALA A 237 -10.82 -3.86 -17.03
C ALA A 237 -11.65 -4.01 -15.76
N VAL A 238 -11.38 -3.14 -14.79
CA VAL A 238 -12.12 -3.06 -13.53
C VAL A 238 -13.53 -2.56 -13.81
N LYS A 239 -14.52 -3.28 -13.30
CA LYS A 239 -15.94 -2.94 -13.39
C LYS A 239 -16.59 -3.07 -12.03
N GLY A 240 -17.49 -2.15 -11.72
CA GLY A 240 -18.42 -2.27 -10.61
C GLY A 240 -19.45 -3.38 -10.86
N SER A 241 -20.10 -3.79 -9.76
CA SER A 241 -21.26 -4.68 -9.75
C SER A 241 -22.54 -3.98 -10.22
#